data_AF-A0A2E2ECR6-F1
#
_entry.id   AF-A0A2E2ECR6-F1
#
_cell.length_a   1.000
_cell.length_b   1.000
_cell.length_c   1.000
_cell.angle_alpha   90.00
_cell.angle_beta   90.00
_cell.angle_gamma   90.00
#
_symmetry.space_group_name_H-M   'P 1'
#
loop_
_entity.id
_entity.type
_entity.pdbx_description
1 polymer ?
#
loop_
_entity_poly.entity_id
_entity_poly.type
_entity_poly.pdbx_seq_one_letter_code
_entity_poly.pdbx_strand_id
1 'polypeptide(L)'
;YKQIFGRKLDFSFVFKQTEFFIINNNNWESDGTAPNLSYLESMLKKSSATHKIILGHVQPDDDHRYSESQIQEMKNLIDTYSVKYFINGHNHNYGVGSFATAKRVTVGSSVKGKILILTINNSSVEDEHVSF
;
A
#
# COMPACT_ATOMS: atom_id res chain seq x y z
N TYR A 1 11.89 -16.76 -7.37
CA TYR A 1 11.24 -15.68 -6.58
C TYR A 1 12.25 -14.94 -5.69
N LYS A 2 12.76 -15.52 -4.60
CA LYS A 2 13.67 -14.86 -3.63
C LYS A 2 14.99 -14.33 -4.20
N GLN A 3 15.51 -14.92 -5.27
CA GLN A 3 16.72 -14.43 -5.96
C GLN A 3 16.45 -13.24 -6.90
N ILE A 4 15.19 -13.01 -7.29
CA ILE A 4 14.78 -11.95 -8.23
C ILE A 4 14.15 -10.77 -7.46
N PHE A 5 13.32 -11.04 -6.46
CA PHE A 5 12.59 -10.03 -5.67
C PHE A 5 13.22 -9.74 -4.31
N GLY A 6 14.37 -10.35 -4.01
CA GLY A 6 15.04 -10.24 -2.71
C GLY A 6 14.37 -11.07 -1.61
N ARG A 7 14.99 -11.04 -0.42
CA ARG A 7 14.46 -11.66 0.81
C ARG A 7 13.61 -10.69 1.64
N LYS A 8 13.73 -9.38 1.41
CA LYS A 8 13.00 -8.33 2.14
C LYS A 8 11.85 -7.86 1.26
N LEU A 9 10.67 -8.42 1.50
CA LEU A 9 9.46 -8.03 0.80
C LEU A 9 8.79 -6.79 1.42
N ASP A 10 9.18 -6.47 2.66
CA ASP A 10 8.86 -5.20 3.31
C ASP A 10 10.07 -4.26 3.25
N PHE A 11 9.89 -3.05 2.73
CA PHE A 11 10.91 -2.00 2.69
C PHE A 11 10.28 -0.62 2.46
N SER A 12 11.05 0.44 2.67
CA SER A 12 10.64 1.78 2.24
C SER A 12 11.72 2.49 1.45
N PHE A 13 11.32 3.50 0.69
CA PHE A 13 12.22 4.43 0.04
C PHE A 13 11.58 5.82 -0.04
N VAL A 14 12.43 6.84 -0.10
CA VAL A 14 12.00 8.24 -0.19
C VAL A 14 12.26 8.77 -1.59
N PHE A 15 11.27 9.45 -2.16
CA PHE A 15 11.41 10.27 -3.35
C PHE A 15 10.74 11.62 -3.10
N LYS A 16 11.52 12.71 -3.19
CA LYS A 16 11.07 14.05 -2.78
C LYS A 16 10.55 14.02 -1.33
N GLN A 17 9.44 14.69 -1.03
CA GLN A 17 8.79 14.67 0.27
C GLN A 17 7.82 13.49 0.45
N THR A 18 7.99 12.41 -0.34
CA THR A 18 7.12 11.23 -0.29
C THR A 18 7.92 9.99 0.11
N GLU A 19 7.47 9.28 1.14
CA GLU A 19 7.98 7.95 1.49
C GLU A 19 6.98 6.88 1.06
N PHE A 20 7.51 5.88 0.35
CA PHE A 20 6.78 4.72 -0.14
C PHE A 20 7.09 3.55 0.79
N PHE A 21 6.06 2.98 1.41
CA PHE A 21 6.14 1.81 2.28
C PHE A 21 5.62 0.62 1.49
N ILE A 22 6.53 -0.21 0.99
CA ILE A 22 6.19 -1.46 0.29
C ILE A 22 6.02 -2.54 1.34
N ILE A 23 4.83 -3.14 1.38
CA ILE A 23 4.50 -4.20 2.32
C ILE A 23 4.11 -5.49 1.58
N ASN A 24 4.60 -6.61 2.08
CA ASN A 24 4.06 -7.92 1.75
C ASN A 24 2.77 -8.11 2.56
N ASN A 25 1.64 -8.15 1.85
CA ASN A 25 0.36 -8.50 2.43
C ASN A 25 -0.28 -9.73 1.75
N ASN A 26 0.52 -10.51 1.00
CA ASN A 26 0.06 -11.70 0.29
C ASN A 26 -0.02 -12.91 1.24
N ASN A 27 -0.96 -12.86 2.18
CA ASN A 27 -1.01 -13.70 3.37
C ASN A 27 -1.22 -15.21 3.09
N TRP A 28 -2.10 -15.58 2.16
CA TRP A 28 -2.35 -16.99 1.81
C TRP A 28 -1.21 -17.61 1.01
N GLU A 29 -0.48 -16.79 0.27
CA GLU A 29 0.61 -17.16 -0.63
C GLU A 29 2.00 -16.94 0.01
N SER A 30 2.05 -16.53 1.27
CA SER A 30 3.25 -16.34 2.10
C SER A 30 3.36 -17.44 3.17
N ASP A 31 4.36 -17.33 4.03
CA ASP A 31 4.59 -18.14 5.23
C ASP A 31 3.57 -17.92 6.37
N GLY A 32 2.43 -17.28 6.11
CA GLY A 32 1.38 -16.99 7.09
C GLY A 32 1.69 -15.80 8.03
N THR A 33 2.81 -15.08 7.85
CA THR A 33 3.20 -13.95 8.72
C THR A 33 2.88 -12.57 8.15
N ALA A 34 2.37 -12.51 6.92
CA ALA A 34 2.01 -11.26 6.24
C ALA A 34 0.56 -10.82 6.55
N PRO A 35 0.29 -9.51 6.73
CA PRO A 35 1.24 -8.41 6.77
C PRO A 35 1.93 -8.26 8.15
N ASN A 36 3.19 -7.81 8.13
CA ASN A 36 3.93 -7.49 9.35
C ASN A 36 3.62 -6.05 9.81
N LEU A 37 2.53 -5.87 10.56
CA LEU A 37 2.05 -4.55 11.00
C LEU A 37 3.01 -3.86 11.98
N SER A 38 3.69 -4.62 12.84
CA SER A 38 4.71 -4.07 13.75
C SER A 38 5.92 -3.51 13.00
N TYR A 39 6.34 -4.16 11.91
CA TYR A 39 7.38 -3.62 11.04
C TYR A 39 6.93 -2.34 10.35
N LEU A 40 5.72 -2.34 9.77
CA LEU A 40 5.13 -1.16 9.13
C LEU A 40 5.06 0.03 10.10
N GLU A 41 4.56 -0.19 11.33
CA GLU A 41 4.53 0.86 12.35
C GLU A 41 5.93 1.41 12.63
N SER A 42 6.93 0.53 12.75
CA SER A 42 8.31 0.95 13.03
C SER A 42 8.90 1.84 11.92
N MET A 43 8.46 1.66 10.67
CA MET A 43 8.85 2.48 9.52
C MET A 43 8.07 3.79 9.49
N LEU A 44 6.74 3.74 9.66
CA LEU A 44 5.88 4.92 9.71
C LEU A 44 6.30 5.90 10.82
N LYS A 45 6.66 5.38 11.99
CA LYS A 45 7.13 6.17 13.13
C LYS A 45 8.46 6.89 12.88
N LYS A 46 9.32 6.35 12.02
CA LYS A 46 10.63 6.94 11.67
C LYS A 46 10.55 7.94 10.52
N SER A 47 9.49 7.86 9.71
CA SER A 47 9.32 8.70 8.52
C SER A 47 9.10 10.17 8.88
N SER A 48 9.97 11.03 8.36
CA SER A 48 9.78 12.49 8.35
C SER A 48 9.11 13.01 7.07
N ALA A 49 8.75 12.13 6.13
CA ALA A 49 8.12 12.51 4.87
C ALA A 49 6.73 13.14 5.05
N THR A 50 6.47 14.18 4.25
CA THR A 50 5.19 14.89 4.21
C THR A 50 4.07 14.02 3.65
N HIS A 51 4.38 13.21 2.64
CA HIS A 51 3.45 12.27 2.04
C HIS A 51 3.89 10.85 2.35
N LYS A 52 2.98 10.04 2.90
CA LYS A 52 3.22 8.62 3.16
C LYS A 52 2.28 7.81 2.29
N ILE A 53 2.83 6.85 1.55
CA ILE A 53 2.08 5.99 0.63
C ILE A 53 2.40 4.54 0.98
N ILE A 54 1.38 3.77 1.32
CA ILE A 54 1.52 2.32 1.50
C ILE A 54 1.18 1.64 0.17
N LEU A 55 2.01 0.71 -0.26
CA LEU A 55 1.76 -0.17 -1.40
C LEU A 55 1.71 -1.62 -0.91
N GLY A 56 0.57 -2.26 -1.13
CA GLY A 56 0.36 -3.70 -0.92
C GLY A 56 -0.14 -4.37 -2.19
N HIS A 57 -0.13 -5.70 -2.23
CA HIS A 57 -0.75 -6.44 -3.32
C HIS A 57 -2.27 -6.52 -3.16
N VAL A 58 -2.74 -6.94 -1.98
CA VAL A 58 -4.15 -7.17 -1.66
C VAL A 58 -4.80 -5.92 -1.06
N GLN A 59 -6.11 -5.75 -1.20
CA GLN A 59 -6.85 -4.68 -0.51
C GLN A 59 -6.82 -4.89 1.03
N PRO A 60 -6.69 -3.83 1.84
CA PRO A 60 -6.43 -3.96 3.29
C PRO A 60 -7.67 -4.33 4.13
N ASP A 61 -8.83 -4.39 3.51
CA ASP A 61 -10.16 -4.66 4.09
C ASP A 61 -10.80 -5.95 3.54
N ASP A 62 -10.00 -6.85 2.95
CA ASP A 62 -10.46 -8.18 2.56
C ASP A 62 -10.69 -9.05 3.81
N ASP A 63 -11.95 -9.19 4.22
CA ASP A 63 -12.38 -9.93 5.40
C ASP A 63 -12.27 -11.45 5.26
N HIS A 64 -12.08 -11.96 4.04
CA HIS A 64 -11.71 -13.36 3.84
C HIS A 64 -10.23 -13.61 4.17
N ARG A 65 -9.39 -12.57 4.06
CA ARG A 65 -7.94 -12.67 4.25
C ARG A 65 -7.49 -12.17 5.63
N TYR A 66 -8.09 -11.12 6.15
CA TYR A 66 -7.65 -10.50 7.41
C TYR A 66 -8.72 -10.59 8.48
N SER A 67 -8.29 -10.80 9.73
CA SER A 67 -9.21 -10.67 10.86
C SER A 67 -9.64 -9.21 11.03
N GLU A 68 -10.81 -9.00 11.64
CA GLU A 68 -11.30 -7.66 11.98
C GLU A 68 -10.27 -6.86 12.80
N SER A 69 -9.55 -7.52 13.71
CA SER A 69 -8.48 -6.90 14.50
C SER A 69 -7.31 -6.40 13.65
N GLN A 70 -6.87 -7.18 12.65
CA GLN A 70 -5.79 -6.78 11.73
C GLN A 70 -6.23 -5.61 10.84
N ILE A 71 -7.47 -5.64 10.35
CA ILE A 71 -8.05 -4.54 9.56
C ILE A 71 -8.09 -3.27 10.42
N GLN A 72 -8.56 -3.37 11.66
CA GLN A 72 -8.65 -2.22 12.56
C GLN A 72 -7.27 -1.69 12.96
N GLU A 73 -6.29 -2.56 13.18
CA GLU A 73 -4.90 -2.17 13.45
C GLU A 73 -4.31 -1.40 12.26
N MET A 74 -4.50 -1.86 11.02
CA MET A 74 -4.05 -1.13 9.82
C MET A 74 -4.74 0.24 9.69
N LYS A 75 -6.05 0.32 9.96
CA LYS A 75 -6.77 1.60 9.97
C LYS A 75 -6.17 2.57 10.99
N ASN A 76 -5.89 2.08 12.21
CA ASN A 76 -5.27 2.88 13.27
C ASN A 76 -3.88 3.40 12.87
N LEU A 77 -3.05 2.57 12.22
CA LEU A 77 -1.74 3.00 11.71
C LEU A 77 -1.89 4.09 10.64
N ILE A 78 -2.84 3.94 9.72
CA ILE A 78 -3.09 4.94 8.68
C ILE A 78 -3.47 6.29 9.28
N ASP A 79 -4.39 6.30 10.26
CA ASP A 79 -4.85 7.52 10.90
C ASP A 79 -3.76 8.15 11.76
N THR A 80 -3.09 7.35 12.59
CA THR A 80 -2.04 7.81 13.52
C THR A 80 -0.87 8.46 12.78
N TYR A 81 -0.47 7.91 11.64
CA TYR A 81 0.70 8.39 10.89
C TYR A 81 0.34 9.24 9.65
N SER A 82 -0.94 9.58 9.49
CA SER A 82 -1.48 10.40 8.41
C SER A 82 -1.07 9.89 7.03
N VAL A 83 -1.29 8.60 6.78
CA VAL A 83 -1.01 7.98 5.49
C VAL A 83 -1.95 8.56 4.43
N LYS A 84 -1.39 9.05 3.32
CA LYS A 84 -2.15 9.74 2.28
C LYS A 84 -2.83 8.76 1.33
N TYR A 85 -2.12 7.72 0.95
CA TYR A 85 -2.60 6.71 0.00
C TYR A 85 -2.35 5.29 0.51
N PHE A 86 -3.33 4.42 0.29
CA PHE A 86 -3.14 2.97 0.27
C PHE A 86 -3.37 2.48 -1.16
N ILE A 87 -2.34 1.95 -1.80
CA ILE A 87 -2.40 1.48 -3.18
C ILE A 87 -2.34 -0.05 -3.18
N ASN A 88 -3.29 -0.68 -3.87
CA ASN A 88 -3.34 -2.14 -4.00
C ASN A 88 -3.65 -2.59 -5.43
N GLY A 89 -3.55 -3.90 -5.67
CA GLY A 89 -3.97 -4.56 -6.89
C GLY A 89 -4.91 -5.73 -6.57
N HIS A 90 -4.49 -6.94 -6.96
CA HIS A 90 -5.17 -8.23 -6.76
C HIS A 90 -6.46 -8.43 -7.56
N ASN A 91 -7.42 -7.51 -7.48
CA ASN A 91 -8.78 -7.72 -7.99
C ASN A 91 -8.90 -7.58 -9.52
N HIS A 92 -7.82 -7.21 -10.20
CA HIS A 92 -7.73 -6.94 -11.65
C HIS A 92 -8.73 -5.89 -12.18
N ASN A 93 -9.45 -5.22 -11.30
CA ASN A 93 -10.40 -4.16 -11.58
C ASN A 93 -9.90 -2.91 -10.87
N TYR A 94 -9.87 -1.79 -11.55
CA TYR A 94 -9.46 -0.52 -10.94
C TYR A 94 -10.56 0.00 -10.02
N GLY A 95 -10.19 0.83 -9.05
CA GLY A 95 -11.16 1.44 -8.15
C GLY A 95 -10.54 2.54 -7.30
N VAL A 96 -11.37 3.45 -6.84
CA VAL A 96 -11.01 4.51 -5.90
C VAL A 96 -12.00 4.46 -4.74
N GLY A 97 -11.48 4.58 -3.52
CA GLY A 97 -12.29 4.66 -2.32
C GLY A 97 -11.49 5.27 -1.18
N SER A 98 -11.94 5.00 0.05
CA SER A 98 -11.20 5.32 1.27
C SER A 98 -10.87 4.04 2.03
N PHE A 99 -9.81 4.10 2.81
CA PHE A 99 -9.53 3.13 3.85
C PHE A 99 -8.96 3.88 5.04
N ALA A 100 -9.80 4.04 6.08
CA ALA A 100 -9.62 5.05 7.12
C ALA A 100 -9.49 6.46 6.50
N THR A 101 -8.56 7.29 6.98
CA THR A 101 -8.31 8.63 6.40
C THR A 101 -7.55 8.61 5.06
N ALA A 102 -6.95 7.49 4.67
CA ALA A 102 -6.23 7.39 3.40
C ALA A 102 -7.16 7.24 2.20
N LYS A 103 -6.76 7.84 1.06
CA LYS A 103 -7.35 7.50 -0.24
C LYS A 103 -6.86 6.11 -0.65
N ARG A 104 -7.80 5.18 -0.85
CA ARG A 104 -7.50 3.84 -1.39
C ARG A 104 -7.57 3.87 -2.92
N VAL A 105 -6.53 3.39 -3.58
CA VAL A 105 -6.45 3.29 -5.04
C VAL A 105 -6.12 1.84 -5.43
N THR A 106 -7.07 1.18 -6.09
CA THR A 106 -6.84 -0.14 -6.68
C THR A 106 -6.38 0.02 -8.12
N VAL A 107 -5.20 -0.51 -8.43
CA VAL A 107 -4.64 -0.55 -9.78
C VAL A 107 -5.30 -1.68 -10.56
N GLY A 108 -5.77 -1.39 -11.77
CA GLY A 108 -6.26 -2.40 -12.70
C GLY A 108 -5.13 -3.29 -13.25
N SER A 109 -5.48 -4.37 -13.95
CA SER A 109 -4.47 -5.23 -14.58
C SER A 109 -3.97 -4.63 -15.90
N SER A 110 -2.65 -4.65 -16.12
CA SER A 110 -2.04 -4.26 -17.40
C SER A 110 -2.49 -5.16 -18.56
N VAL A 111 -2.85 -6.42 -18.29
CA VAL A 111 -3.45 -7.33 -19.30
C VAL A 111 -4.82 -6.82 -19.78
N LYS A 112 -5.51 -6.01 -18.97
CA LYS A 112 -6.77 -5.35 -19.35
C LYS A 112 -6.54 -3.92 -19.86
N GLY A 113 -5.30 -3.56 -20.22
CA GLY A 113 -4.97 -2.23 -20.69
C GLY A 113 -5.17 -1.16 -19.62
N LYS A 114 -4.87 -1.44 -18.34
CA LYS A 114 -5.02 -0.49 -17.23
C LYS A 114 -3.70 -0.24 -16.52
N ILE A 115 -3.39 1.03 -16.24
CA ILE A 115 -2.29 1.44 -15.36
C ILE A 115 -2.75 2.54 -14.38
N LEU A 116 -1.93 2.78 -13.36
CA LEU A 116 -2.01 3.94 -12.49
C LEU A 116 -0.77 4.82 -12.72
N ILE A 117 -0.98 6.10 -12.99
CA ILE A 117 0.09 7.11 -13.03
C ILE A 117 0.05 7.89 -11.72
N LEU A 118 1.22 8.08 -11.09
CA LEU A 118 1.40 8.95 -9.94
C LEU A 118 2.25 10.16 -10.35
N THR A 119 1.71 11.36 -10.16
CA THR A 119 2.43 12.62 -10.34
C THR A 119 2.84 13.15 -8.97
N ILE A 120 4.15 13.25 -8.71
CA ILE A 120 4.70 13.53 -7.38
C ILE A 120 5.63 14.75 -7.43
N ASN A 121 5.36 15.73 -6.57
CA ASN A 121 6.27 16.83 -6.27
C ASN A 121 6.49 16.95 -4.75
N ASN A 122 7.12 18.03 -4.28
CA ASN A 122 7.42 18.21 -2.85
C ASN A 122 6.17 18.53 -2.00
N SER A 123 5.06 18.92 -2.63
CA SER A 123 3.85 19.44 -1.97
C SER A 123 2.58 18.67 -2.32
N SER A 124 2.56 17.94 -3.43
CA SER A 124 1.43 17.11 -3.85
C SER A 124 1.84 15.73 -4.36
N VAL A 125 0.85 14.84 -4.26
CA VAL A 125 0.82 13.51 -4.87
C VAL A 125 -0.57 13.37 -5.46
N GLU A 126 -0.62 13.18 -6.76
CA GLU A 126 -1.83 13.03 -7.57
C GLU A 126 -1.80 11.69 -8.29
N ASP A 127 -2.96 11.12 -8.54
CA ASP A 127 -3.14 9.80 -9.14
C ASP A 127 -4.12 9.85 -10.31
N GLU A 128 -3.82 9.09 -11.37
CA GLU A 128 -4.64 8.98 -12.57
C GLU A 128 -4.73 7.53 -13.04
N HIS A 129 -5.95 7.02 -13.22
CA HIS A 129 -6.18 5.72 -13.89
C HIS A 129 -6.22 5.91 -15.40
N VAL A 130 -5.33 5.23 -16.11
CA VAL A 130 -5.22 5.31 -17.57
C VAL A 130 -5.58 3.99 -18.22
N SER A 131 -6.25 4.08 -19.38
CA SER A 131 -6.50 2.94 -20.26
C SER A 131 -5.62 3.03 -21.50
N PHE A 132 -5.04 1.91 -21.94
CA PHE A 132 -4.17 1.82 -23.12
C PHE A 132 -4.45 0.57 -23.94
#